data_AF-A0A3N4L6G0-F1
#
_entry.id   AF-A0A3N4L6G0-F1
#
_cell.length_a   1.000
_cell.length_b   1.000
_cell.length_c   1.000
_cell.angle_alpha   90.00
_cell.angle_beta   90.00
_cell.angle_gamma   90.00
#
_symmetry.space_group_name_H-M   'P 1'
#
loop_
_entity.id
_entity.type
_entity.pdbx_description
1 polymer ?
#
loop_
_entity_poly.entity_id
_entity_poly.type
_entity_poly.pdbx_seq_one_letter_code
_entity_poly.pdbx_strand_id
1 'polypeptide(L)'
;MLYVDKHRPRSLEALHHHHSEVVTAKTPIPPPDYESLIQQIADELLADHTPQRILAVRAKFYDLLTHCIPATVILKQLTFRLIAKIDDALKTEVIKWSAFYEHRIHLGSKVIFHLEAFVAKFLRILESYLMGMEF
;
A
#
# COMPACT_ATOMS: atom_id res chain seq x y z
N MET A 1 -3.47 -12.79 -9.16
CA MET A 1 -4.95 -12.76 -9.10
C MET A 1 -5.32 -12.67 -7.63
N LEU A 2 -5.75 -11.49 -7.16
CA LEU A 2 -6.17 -11.30 -5.77
C LEU A 2 -7.48 -12.08 -5.60
N TYR A 3 -7.46 -13.21 -4.89
CA TYR A 3 -8.73 -13.84 -4.55
C TYR A 3 -9.40 -12.93 -3.52
N VAL A 4 -10.59 -12.40 -3.84
CA VAL A 4 -11.43 -11.76 -2.83
C VAL A 4 -11.84 -12.89 -1.89
N ASP A 5 -11.06 -13.03 -0.83
CA ASP A 5 -11.01 -14.17 0.08
C ASP A 5 -12.32 -14.29 0.88
N LYS A 6 -13.36 -14.80 0.21
CA LYS A 6 -14.70 -15.04 0.76
C LYS A 6 -14.70 -16.20 1.76
N HIS A 7 -13.64 -17.00 1.76
CA HIS A 7 -13.42 -18.11 2.68
C HIS A 7 -12.39 -17.79 3.76
N ARG A 8 -11.89 -16.54 3.86
CA ARG A 8 -10.93 -16.19 4.90
C ARG A 8 -11.55 -16.37 6.27
N PRO A 9 -10.89 -17.11 7.16
CA PRO A 9 -11.29 -17.12 8.55
C PRO A 9 -11.04 -15.75 9.20
N ARG A 10 -12.13 -15.00 9.44
CA ARG A 10 -12.12 -13.74 10.20
C ARG A 10 -12.34 -13.95 11.70
N SER A 11 -12.57 -15.20 12.11
CA SER A 11 -12.76 -15.64 13.49
C SER A 11 -11.93 -16.90 13.76
N LEU A 12 -11.61 -17.14 15.03
CA LEU A 12 -10.90 -18.34 15.49
C LEU A 12 -11.61 -19.64 15.05
N GLU A 13 -12.95 -19.61 15.01
CA GLU A 13 -13.80 -20.73 14.58
C GLU A 13 -13.59 -21.09 13.11
N ALA A 14 -13.41 -20.10 12.24
CA ALA A 14 -13.19 -20.35 10.82
C ALA A 14 -11.75 -20.85 10.55
N LEU A 15 -10.76 -20.48 11.39
CA LEU A 15 -9.39 -21.00 11.31
C LEU A 15 -9.36 -22.51 11.55
N HIS A 16 -10.24 -22.98 12.45
CA HIS A 16 -10.41 -24.39 12.80
C HIS A 16 -10.87 -25.24 11.61
N HIS A 17 -11.55 -24.65 10.63
CA HIS A 17 -12.06 -25.36 9.46
C HIS A 17 -11.00 -25.54 8.35
N HIS A 18 -9.92 -24.74 8.40
CA HIS A 18 -8.83 -24.75 7.42
C HIS A 18 -7.52 -25.37 7.94
N HIS A 19 -7.34 -25.47 9.27
CA HIS A 19 -6.21 -26.16 9.89
C HIS A 19 -6.71 -27.39 10.66
N SER A 20 -6.15 -28.56 10.36
CA SER A 20 -6.35 -29.80 11.14
C SER A 20 -5.60 -29.80 12.47
N GLU A 21 -5.04 -28.67 12.89
CA GLU A 21 -4.27 -28.50 14.12
C GLU A 21 -5.03 -27.63 15.14
N VAL A 22 -4.80 -27.91 16.42
CA VAL A 22 -5.41 -27.24 17.56
C VAL A 22 -5.17 -25.73 17.48
N VAL A 23 -6.23 -24.97 17.17
CA VAL A 23 -6.18 -23.49 17.15
C VAL A 23 -5.89 -22.98 18.56
N THR A 24 -4.79 -22.26 18.73
CA THR A 24 -4.42 -21.61 20.00
C THR A 24 -4.59 -20.11 19.90
N ALA A 25 -4.65 -19.41 21.04
CA ALA A 25 -4.74 -17.95 21.08
C ALA A 25 -3.56 -17.22 20.38
N LYS A 26 -2.49 -17.93 20.02
CA LYS A 26 -1.30 -17.40 19.33
C LYS A 26 -1.26 -17.71 17.83
N THR A 27 -2.24 -18.43 17.28
CA THR A 27 -2.24 -18.76 15.85
C THR A 27 -2.43 -17.47 15.03
N PRO A 28 -1.44 -17.07 14.21
CA PRO A 28 -1.53 -15.81 13.46
C PRO A 28 -2.56 -15.94 12.34
N ILE A 29 -3.43 -14.93 12.22
CA ILE A 29 -4.40 -14.84 11.12
C ILE A 29 -3.67 -14.27 9.89
N PRO A 30 -3.69 -14.96 8.74
CA PRO A 30 -3.07 -14.44 7.52
C PRO A 30 -3.66 -13.08 7.14
N PRO A 31 -2.83 -12.08 6.81
CA PRO A 31 -3.31 -10.76 6.40
C PRO A 31 -4.05 -10.85 5.06
N PRO A 32 -4.91 -9.86 4.76
CA PRO A 32 -5.55 -9.81 3.46
C PRO A 32 -4.62 -9.79 2.26
N ASP A 33 -4.99 -10.52 1.20
CA ASP A 33 -4.29 -10.53 -0.09
C ASP A 33 -3.99 -9.12 -0.60
N TYR A 34 -4.96 -8.20 -0.50
CA TYR A 34 -4.76 -6.80 -0.88
C TYR A 34 -3.75 -6.09 0.03
N GLU A 35 -3.71 -6.41 1.32
CA GLU A 35 -2.75 -5.85 2.27
C GLU A 35 -1.33 -6.35 2.00
N SER A 36 -1.19 -7.64 1.68
CA SER A 36 0.07 -8.25 1.25
C SER A 36 0.58 -7.63 -0.05
N LEU A 37 -0.30 -7.37 -1.02
CA LEU A 37 0.08 -6.70 -2.26
C LEU A 37 0.49 -5.24 -2.02
N ILE A 38 -0.21 -4.50 -1.15
CA ILE A 38 0.18 -3.13 -0.78
C ILE A 38 1.52 -3.14 -0.02
N GLN A 39 1.78 -4.16 0.82
CA GLN A 39 3.09 -4.34 1.44
C GLN A 39 4.19 -4.54 0.41
N GLN A 40 3.95 -5.42 -0.56
CA GLN A 40 4.90 -5.66 -1.64
C GLN A 40 5.17 -4.38 -2.46
N ILE A 41 4.14 -3.57 -2.73
CA ILE A 41 4.32 -2.27 -3.40
C ILE A 41 5.24 -1.37 -2.56
N ALA A 42 5.00 -1.25 -1.26
CA ALA A 42 5.84 -0.44 -0.38
C ALA A 42 7.31 -0.89 -0.39
N ASP A 43 7.53 -2.21 -0.35
CA ASP A 43 8.88 -2.80 -0.36
C ASP A 43 9.62 -2.51 -1.67
N GLU A 44 8.93 -2.63 -2.80
CA GLU A 44 9.51 -2.33 -4.11
C GLU A 44 9.80 -0.85 -4.31
N LEU A 45 8.97 0.04 -3.77
CA LEU A 45 9.21 1.48 -3.81
C LEU A 45 10.40 1.92 -2.96
N LEU A 46 10.76 1.16 -1.93
CA LEU A 46 11.95 1.42 -1.13
C LEU A 46 13.20 0.80 -1.75
N ALA A 47 13.05 -0.28 -2.51
CA ALA A 47 14.16 -0.96 -3.17
C ALA A 47 14.60 -0.26 -4.47
N ASP A 48 13.68 0.34 -5.21
CA ASP A 48 13.94 0.90 -6.54
C ASP A 48 13.12 2.18 -6.75
N HIS A 49 13.83 3.30 -6.96
CA HIS A 49 13.24 4.64 -7.02
C HIS A 49 13.14 5.18 -8.46
N THR A 50 13.33 4.32 -9.47
CA THR A 50 13.34 4.72 -10.87
C THR A 50 11.94 5.03 -11.44
N PRO A 51 11.81 5.84 -12.50
CA PRO A 51 10.52 6.07 -13.18
C PRO A 51 9.84 4.79 -13.67
N GLN A 52 10.61 3.76 -14.03
CA GLN A 52 10.13 2.46 -14.45
C GLN A 52 9.34 1.76 -13.35
N ARG A 53 9.71 2.00 -12.08
CA ARG A 53 8.98 1.46 -10.92
C ARG A 53 7.53 1.95 -10.86
N ILE A 54 7.28 3.19 -11.26
CA ILE A 54 5.93 3.77 -11.26
C ILE A 54 5.02 2.96 -12.21
N LEU A 55 5.53 2.61 -13.40
CA LEU A 55 4.81 1.78 -14.37
C LEU A 55 4.54 0.37 -13.84
N ALA A 56 5.52 -0.24 -13.16
CA ALA A 56 5.34 -1.56 -12.55
C ALA A 56 4.28 -1.56 -11.44
N VAL A 57 4.30 -0.53 -10.59
CA VAL A 57 3.32 -0.36 -9.49
C VAL A 57 1.91 -0.07 -10.04
N ARG A 58 1.80 0.61 -11.19
CA ARG A 58 0.51 0.86 -11.86
C ARG A 58 -0.27 -0.42 -12.12
N ALA A 59 0.38 -1.48 -12.60
CA ALA A 59 -0.28 -2.76 -12.84
C ALA A 59 -0.92 -3.34 -11.56
N LYS A 60 -0.24 -3.21 -10.42
CA LYS A 60 -0.74 -3.67 -9.12
C LYS A 60 -1.87 -2.79 -8.59
N PHE A 61 -1.81 -1.48 -8.84
CA PHE A 61 -2.95 -0.61 -8.56
C PHE A 61 -4.16 -0.99 -9.40
N TYR A 62 -3.98 -1.35 -10.67
CA TYR A 62 -5.09 -1.89 -11.46
C TYR A 62 -5.65 -3.16 -10.85
N ASP A 63 -4.82 -4.12 -10.44
CA ASP A 63 -5.32 -5.33 -9.75
C ASP A 63 -6.17 -4.96 -8.53
N LEU A 64 -5.66 -4.10 -7.63
CA LEU A 64 -6.38 -3.66 -6.43
C LEU A 64 -7.72 -2.98 -6.77
N LEU A 65 -7.72 -2.05 -7.73
CA LEU A 65 -8.92 -1.31 -8.13
C LEU A 65 -9.96 -2.21 -8.81
N THR A 66 -9.52 -3.15 -9.64
CA THR A 66 -10.39 -4.12 -10.34
C THR A 66 -11.05 -5.07 -9.34
N HIS A 67 -10.39 -5.34 -8.21
CA HIS A 67 -10.92 -6.09 -7.07
C HIS A 67 -11.73 -5.21 -6.08
N CYS A 68 -12.22 -4.06 -6.54
CA CYS A 68 -13.09 -3.15 -5.80
C CYS A 68 -12.49 -2.64 -4.47
N ILE A 69 -11.17 -2.56 -4.37
CA ILE A 69 -10.51 -1.91 -3.22
C ILE A 69 -10.54 -0.39 -3.45
N PRO A 70 -11.14 0.41 -2.56
CA PRO A 70 -11.22 1.86 -2.75
C PRO A 70 -9.82 2.50 -2.81
N ALA A 71 -9.62 3.45 -3.73
CA ALA A 71 -8.33 4.11 -3.91
C ALA A 71 -7.83 4.84 -2.63
N THR A 72 -8.75 5.39 -1.83
CA THR A 72 -8.43 5.99 -0.53
C THR A 72 -7.88 4.97 0.47
N VAL A 73 -8.41 3.75 0.47
CA VAL A 73 -7.89 2.64 1.29
C VAL A 73 -6.49 2.24 0.83
N ILE A 74 -6.29 2.11 -0.49
CA ILE A 74 -4.97 1.80 -1.07
C ILE A 74 -3.94 2.85 -0.64
N LEU A 75 -4.25 4.13 -0.85
CA LEU A 75 -3.37 5.25 -0.53
C LEU A 75 -3.03 5.31 0.96
N LYS A 76 -4.04 5.19 1.83
CA LYS A 76 -3.88 5.20 3.29
C LYS A 76 -2.98 4.06 3.75
N GLN A 77 -3.26 2.83 3.32
CA GLN A 77 -2.48 1.65 3.69
C GLN A 77 -1.04 1.71 3.18
N LEU A 78 -0.84 2.16 1.93
CA LEU A 78 0.48 2.36 1.37
C LEU A 78 1.27 3.39 2.17
N THR A 79 0.65 4.53 2.49
CA THR A 79 1.27 5.61 3.27
C THR A 79 1.75 5.09 4.63
N PHE A 80 0.92 4.36 5.36
CA PHE A 80 1.31 3.83 6.68
C PHE A 80 2.49 2.85 6.61
N ARG A 81 2.53 2.01 5.57
CA ARG A 81 3.64 1.05 5.38
C ARG A 81 4.94 1.75 4.98
N LEU A 82 4.86 2.83 4.20
CA LEU A 82 6.02 3.63 3.82
C LEU A 82 6.58 4.41 5.02
N ILE A 83 5.73 5.13 5.78
CA ILE A 83 6.21 5.91 6.94
C ILE A 83 6.79 5.04 8.06
N ALA A 84 6.41 3.76 8.13
CA ALA A 84 7.01 2.82 9.08
C ALA A 84 8.46 2.43 8.72
N LYS A 85 8.92 2.74 7.50
CA LYS A 85 10.19 2.26 6.94
C LYS A 85 11.16 3.37 6.51
N ILE A 86 10.75 4.63 6.62
CA ILE A 86 11.58 5.79 6.28
C ILE A 86 11.98 6.56 7.54
N ASP A 87 12.97 7.46 7.36
CA ASP A 87 13.44 8.37 8.41
C ASP A 87 12.33 9.33 8.88
N ASP A 88 12.35 9.70 10.17
CA ASP A 88 11.41 10.63 10.78
C ASP A 88 11.36 12.00 10.06
N ALA A 89 12.50 12.45 9.51
CA ALA A 89 12.60 13.71 8.78
C ALA A 89 11.67 13.76 7.54
N LEU A 90 11.38 12.59 6.94
CA LEU A 90 10.55 12.50 5.73
C LEU A 90 9.06 12.32 6.04
N LYS A 91 8.70 11.84 7.23
CA LYS A 91 7.33 11.42 7.55
C LYS A 91 6.32 12.54 7.38
N THR A 92 6.64 13.74 7.88
CA THR A 92 5.76 14.91 7.80
C THR A 92 5.43 15.27 6.34
N GLU A 93 6.44 15.30 5.47
CA GLU A 93 6.24 15.66 4.07
C GLU A 93 5.47 14.57 3.32
N VAL A 94 5.79 13.29 3.56
CA VAL A 94 5.06 12.16 2.97
C VAL A 94 3.58 12.15 3.38
N ILE A 95 3.27 12.37 4.66
CA ILE A 95 1.88 12.42 5.16
C ILE A 95 1.12 13.60 4.54
N LYS A 96 1.74 14.76 4.46
CA LYS A 96 1.15 15.96 3.82
C LYS A 96 0.78 15.69 2.36
N TRP A 97 1.67 15.08 1.58
CA TRP A 97 1.37 14.73 0.19
C TRP A 97 0.34 13.61 0.07
N SER A 98 0.34 12.64 0.98
CA SER A 98 -0.71 11.62 1.03
C SER A 98 -2.08 12.25 1.22
N ALA A 99 -2.25 13.13 2.21
CA ALA A 99 -3.50 13.85 2.45
C ALA A 99 -3.92 14.71 1.24
N PHE A 100 -2.96 15.39 0.60
CA PHE A 100 -3.22 16.15 -0.62
C PHE A 100 -3.78 15.29 -1.75
N TYR A 101 -3.17 14.13 -2.04
CA TYR A 101 -3.64 13.23 -3.08
C TYR A 101 -4.93 12.50 -2.70
N GLU A 102 -5.15 12.20 -1.41
CA GLU A 102 -6.42 11.65 -0.92
C GLU A 102 -7.59 12.61 -1.18
N HIS A 103 -7.40 13.90 -0.89
CA HIS A 103 -8.41 14.91 -1.20
C HIS A 103 -8.70 14.97 -2.71
N ARG A 104 -7.65 14.91 -3.54
CA ARG A 104 -7.83 14.89 -5.01
C ARG A 104 -8.53 13.64 -5.52
N ILE A 105 -8.35 12.48 -4.88
CA ILE A 105 -9.09 11.25 -5.20
C ILE A 105 -10.60 11.47 -5.02
N HIS A 106 -11.03 12.21 -4.00
CA HIS A 106 -12.44 12.49 -3.77
C HIS A 106 -13.05 13.45 -4.79
N LEU A 107 -12.25 14.38 -5.33
CA LEU A 107 -12.70 15.39 -6.30
C LEU A 107 -12.56 14.95 -7.77
N GLY A 108 -11.64 14.04 -8.05
CA GLY A 108 -11.25 13.63 -9.40
C GLY A 108 -12.03 12.43 -9.94
N SER A 109 -12.02 12.26 -11.26
CA SER A 109 -12.68 11.14 -11.94
C SER A 109 -11.77 9.92 -12.17
N LYS A 110 -10.45 10.11 -12.28
CA LYS A 110 -9.48 9.05 -12.59
C LYS A 110 -8.53 8.79 -11.41
N VAL A 111 -9.01 8.00 -10.44
CA VAL A 111 -8.29 7.70 -9.18
C VAL A 111 -6.88 7.13 -9.37
N ILE A 112 -6.65 6.38 -10.45
CA ILE A 112 -5.33 5.82 -10.77
C ILE A 112 -4.26 6.91 -10.94
N PHE A 113 -4.60 8.05 -11.53
CA PHE A 113 -3.63 9.14 -11.72
C PHE A 113 -3.19 9.76 -10.40
N HIS A 114 -4.07 9.79 -9.41
CA HIS A 114 -3.73 10.32 -8.08
C HIS A 114 -2.85 9.35 -7.29
N LEU A 115 -3.10 8.03 -7.42
CA LEU A 115 -2.22 7.01 -6.84
C LEU A 115 -0.80 7.06 -7.45
N GLU A 116 -0.69 7.16 -8.78
CA GLU A 116 0.60 7.29 -9.44
C GLU A 116 1.32 8.58 -9.08
N ALA A 117 0.59 9.70 -9.02
CA ALA A 117 1.17 10.98 -8.65
C ALA A 117 1.71 10.99 -7.21
N PHE A 118 1.02 10.33 -6.27
CA PHE A 118 1.54 10.11 -4.92
C PHE A 118 2.84 9.30 -4.94
N VAL A 119 2.87 8.18 -5.67
CA VAL A 119 4.09 7.35 -5.79
C VAL A 119 5.25 8.15 -6.37
N ALA A 120 5.03 8.89 -7.46
CA ALA A 120 6.06 9.74 -8.07
C ALA A 120 6.59 10.79 -7.09
N LYS A 121 5.69 11.43 -6.31
CA LYS A 121 6.08 12.42 -5.31
C LYS A 121 6.85 11.79 -4.14
N PHE A 122 6.45 10.60 -3.69
CA PHE A 122 7.17 9.85 -2.65
C PHE A 122 8.59 9.51 -3.11
N LEU A 123 8.76 8.95 -4.31
CA LEU A 123 10.08 8.62 -4.86
C LEU A 123 10.97 9.85 -4.98
N ARG A 124 10.42 10.98 -5.44
CA ARG A 124 11.17 12.26 -5.50
C ARG A 124 11.64 12.72 -4.12
N ILE A 125 10.79 12.66 -3.10
CA ILE A 125 11.14 13.05 -1.73
C ILE A 125 12.27 12.15 -1.20
N LEU A 126 12.15 10.84 -1.43
CA LEU A 126 13.14 9.86 -0.99
C LEU A 126 14.50 10.07 -1.68
N GLU A 127 14.52 10.24 -3.01
CA GLU A 127 15.76 10.51 -3.75
C GLU A 127 16.40 11.84 -3.33
N SER A 128 15.62 12.91 -3.21
CA SER A 128 16.12 14.22 -2.76
C SER A 128 16.78 14.12 -1.38
N TYR A 129 16.18 13.36 -0.45
CA TYR A 129 16.76 13.11 0.87
C TYR A 129 18.08 12.33 0.80
N LEU A 130 18.12 11.25 0.01
CA LEU A 130 19.33 10.44 -0.15
C LEU A 130 20.49 11.22 -0.80
N MET A 131 20.17 12.20 -1.64
CA MET A 131 21.14 13.09 -2.28
C MET A 131 21.50 14.32 -1.43
N GLY A 132 20.90 14.49 -0.25
CA GLY A 132 21.13 15.65 0.63
C GLY A 132 20.60 16.98 0.08
N MET A 133 19.61 16.94 -0.82
CA MET A 133 18.93 18.10 -1.38
C MET A 133 17.68 18.47 -0.57
N GLU A 134 17.15 19.68 -0.72
CA GLU A 134 15.82 20.04 -0.17
C GLU A 134 14.70 19.27 -0.87
N PHE A 135 13.67 18.82 -0.12
CA PHE A 135 12.62 17.88 -0.59
C PHE A 135 11.17 18.36 -0.38
#